data_AF-A0A0C3AHZ8-F1
#
_entry.id   AF-A0A0C3AHZ8-F1
#
_cell.length_a   1.000
_cell.length_b   1.000
_cell.length_c   1.000
_cell.angle_alpha   90.00
_cell.angle_beta   90.00
_cell.angle_gamma   90.00
#
_symmetry.space_group_name_H-M   'P 1'
#
loop_
_entity.id
_entity.type
_entity.pdbx_description
1 polymer ?
#
loop_
_entity_poly.entity_id
_entity_poly.type
_entity_poly.pdbx_seq_one_letter_code
_entity_poly.pdbx_strand_id
1 'polypeptide(L)'
;MVNFSFTLTSLSRVSKVRDQLNKIGNFFVSRNLFLLFRRTVEFLLAERAHRDQLLALVSRVKQAIVETGHISMQDPSTHDRRRAQVQILQDALLRLNGIQPTSVNQPEEEQAIALDETEFVALFNLAPEKRTDPTEVYDMINPDPTPIIPPDYIQTCRALLNYLRGEKGLAKPDVWVRRMARHALTKDGISWKWVHPNKKVQGHLEFVDRARCNFVDYIVVLKHQNDKDIPVPVAITEPDEPCCSQNDCGTVQKHLGTLWAPCNIYVAKRIQYNEGEVPEDVTDRPFHTEQFASRHNDLCAYVS
;
A
#
# COMPACT_ATOMS: atom_id res chain seq x y z
N MET A 1 42.34 23.64 22.73
CA MET A 1 41.82 22.46 22.02
C MET A 1 40.34 22.69 21.79
N VAL A 2 39.95 23.04 20.56
CA VAL A 2 38.59 23.50 20.24
C VAL A 2 37.77 22.32 19.67
N ASN A 3 36.64 22.04 20.31
CA ASN A 3 35.45 21.30 19.90
C ASN A 3 35.36 20.79 18.44
N PHE A 4 36.11 19.75 18.08
CA PHE A 4 35.90 19.00 16.82
C PHE A 4 34.76 17.96 16.90
N SER A 5 34.35 17.56 18.11
CA SER A 5 33.34 16.50 18.28
C SER A 5 31.89 17.00 18.16
N PHE A 6 31.64 18.31 18.30
CA PHE A 6 30.30 18.91 18.27
C PHE A 6 29.81 19.21 16.85
N THR A 7 30.73 19.43 15.90
CA THR A 7 30.42 19.72 14.50
C THR A 7 30.02 18.47 13.71
N LEU A 8 30.69 17.34 13.93
CA LEU A 8 30.39 16.06 13.25
C LEU A 8 29.01 15.49 13.60
N THR A 9 28.63 15.51 14.89
CA THR A 9 27.30 15.07 15.35
C THR A 9 26.18 16.02 14.89
N SER A 10 26.45 17.33 14.85
CA SER A 10 25.54 18.35 14.32
C SER A 10 25.25 18.17 12.83
N LEU A 11 26.28 17.93 12.00
CA LEU A 11 26.13 17.73 10.56
C LEU A 11 25.36 16.45 10.22
N SER A 12 25.62 15.37 10.96
CA SER A 12 24.90 14.10 10.84
C SER A 12 23.38 14.27 11.08
N ARG A 13 23.00 15.08 12.08
CA ARG A 13 21.58 15.32 12.42
C ARG A 13 20.84 16.12 11.36
N VAL A 14 21.46 17.16 10.79
CA VAL A 14 20.87 17.96 9.70
C VAL A 14 20.64 17.10 8.45
N SER A 15 21.59 16.24 8.11
CA SER A 15 21.42 15.27 7.02
C SER A 15 20.22 14.37 7.26
N LYS A 16 20.09 13.82 8.47
CA LYS A 16 18.98 12.92 8.83
C LYS A 16 17.61 13.59 8.70
N VAL A 17 17.48 14.86 9.08
CA VAL A 17 16.20 15.60 8.90
C VAL A 17 15.87 15.79 7.42
N ARG A 18 16.86 16.17 6.59
CA ARG A 18 16.66 16.31 5.14
C ARG A 18 16.27 14.99 4.48
N ASP A 19 16.91 13.90 4.86
CA ASP A 19 16.56 12.56 4.36
C ASP A 19 15.12 12.17 4.71
N GLN A 20 14.66 12.51 5.92
CA GLN A 20 13.28 12.27 6.33
C GLN A 20 12.29 13.15 5.55
N LEU A 21 12.60 14.44 5.34
CA LEU A 21 11.76 15.34 4.54
C LEU A 21 11.62 14.83 3.10
N ASN A 22 12.72 14.40 2.48
CA ASN A 22 12.66 13.81 1.13
C ASN A 22 11.75 12.58 1.09
N LYS A 23 11.80 11.72 2.10
CA LYS A 23 10.90 10.55 2.20
C LYS A 23 9.44 10.94 2.36
N ILE A 24 9.14 11.97 3.16
CA ILE A 24 7.76 12.49 3.34
C ILE A 24 7.20 12.99 2.00
N GLY A 25 7.99 13.71 1.22
CA GLY A 25 7.54 14.28 -0.06
C GLY A 25 7.03 13.26 -1.09
N ASN A 26 7.43 11.99 -0.97
CA ASN A 26 7.00 10.92 -1.87
C ASN A 26 5.56 10.43 -1.62
N PHE A 27 4.92 10.87 -0.52
CA PHE A 27 3.56 10.46 -0.17
C PHE A 27 2.47 11.38 -0.76
N PHE A 28 2.87 12.52 -1.32
CA PHE A 28 2.00 13.60 -1.76
C PHE A 28 1.97 13.74 -3.28
N VAL A 29 0.76 13.87 -3.83
CA VAL A 29 0.53 14.17 -5.25
C VAL A 29 0.73 15.66 -5.53
N SER A 30 0.04 16.51 -4.76
CA SER A 30 0.28 17.96 -4.73
C SER A 30 1.03 18.29 -3.44
N ARG A 31 1.99 19.20 -3.52
CA ARG A 31 3.06 19.33 -2.52
C ARG A 31 3.14 20.70 -1.87
N ASN A 32 2.20 21.61 -2.09
CA ASN A 32 2.30 23.00 -1.62
C ASN A 32 2.36 23.07 -0.08
N LEU A 33 1.46 22.38 0.63
CA LEU A 33 1.49 22.37 2.10
C LEU A 33 2.74 21.67 2.65
N PHE A 34 3.17 20.59 1.99
CA PHE A 34 4.42 19.91 2.36
C PHE A 34 5.65 20.78 2.11
N LEU A 35 5.69 21.54 1.02
CA LEU A 35 6.78 22.47 0.70
C LEU A 35 6.83 23.62 1.71
N LEU A 36 5.68 24.12 2.16
CA LEU A 36 5.60 25.09 3.26
C LEU A 36 6.21 24.50 4.54
N PHE A 37 5.77 23.32 4.95
CA PHE A 37 6.32 22.61 6.11
C PHE A 37 7.83 22.40 6.00
N ARG A 38 8.30 21.89 4.85
CA ARG A 38 9.72 21.66 4.57
C ARG A 38 10.52 22.95 4.69
N ARG A 39 10.07 24.03 4.06
CA ARG A 39 10.74 25.33 4.06
C ARG A 39 10.85 25.89 5.48
N THR A 40 9.79 25.78 6.28
CA THR A 40 9.81 26.21 7.69
C THR A 40 10.78 25.36 8.52
N VAL A 41 10.80 24.03 8.35
CA VAL A 41 11.80 23.18 9.03
C VAL A 41 13.23 23.54 8.63
N GLU A 42 13.48 23.73 7.34
CA GLU A 42 14.82 24.08 6.83
C GLU A 42 15.29 25.46 7.34
N PHE A 43 14.39 26.44 7.42
CA PHE A 43 14.65 27.74 8.03
C PHE A 43 15.07 27.60 9.50
N LEU A 44 14.29 26.87 10.30
CA LEU A 44 14.58 26.66 11.73
C LEU A 44 15.86 25.85 11.96
N LEU A 45 16.17 24.89 11.09
CA LEU A 45 17.45 24.17 11.12
C LEU A 45 18.65 25.08 10.87
N ALA A 46 18.50 26.08 10.01
CA ALA A 46 19.56 27.04 9.67
C ALA A 46 19.89 27.96 10.85
N GLU A 47 18.89 28.32 11.66
CA GLU A 47 19.07 29.10 12.90
C GLU A 47 19.78 28.34 14.03
N ARG A 48 20.03 27.03 13.83
CA ARG A 48 20.78 26.12 14.73
C ARG A 48 20.15 25.91 16.12
N ALA A 49 18.99 26.50 16.39
CA ALA A 49 18.20 26.28 17.59
C ALA A 49 17.27 25.05 17.44
N HIS A 50 16.85 24.45 18.55
CA HIS A 50 15.79 23.43 18.62
C HIS A 50 15.94 22.17 17.75
N ARG A 51 17.17 21.83 17.29
CA ARG A 51 17.43 20.71 16.37
C ARG A 51 16.87 19.36 16.80
N ASP A 52 16.93 19.05 18.09
CA ASP A 52 16.42 17.77 18.61
C ASP A 52 14.88 17.74 18.62
N GLN A 53 14.24 18.88 18.86
CA GLN A 53 12.79 19.02 18.77
C GLN A 53 12.33 18.92 17.31
N LEU A 54 13.06 19.55 16.38
CA LEU A 54 12.79 19.46 14.94
C LEU A 54 12.96 18.03 14.42
N LEU A 55 14.05 17.33 14.79
CA LEU A 55 14.27 15.94 14.42
C LEU A 55 13.16 15.02 14.96
N ALA A 56 12.75 15.22 16.20
CA ALA A 56 11.66 14.45 16.80
C ALA A 56 10.32 14.72 16.11
N LEU A 57 10.03 15.98 15.76
CA LEU A 57 8.81 16.35 15.05
C LEU A 57 8.78 15.75 13.65
N VAL A 58 9.84 15.94 12.85
CA VAL A 58 9.91 15.39 11.49
C VAL A 58 9.84 13.86 11.49
N SER A 59 10.46 13.21 12.48
CA SER A 59 10.35 11.75 12.64
C SER A 59 8.90 11.31 12.90
N ARG A 60 8.16 12.03 13.75
CA ARG A 60 6.73 11.75 14.02
C ARG A 60 5.84 12.00 12.81
N VAL A 61 6.04 13.12 12.12
CA VAL A 61 5.30 13.45 10.88
C VAL A 61 5.53 12.37 9.84
N LYS A 62 6.79 11.95 9.65
CA LYS A 62 7.12 10.85 8.74
C LYS A 62 6.35 9.58 9.12
N GLN A 63 6.39 9.18 10.39
CA GLN A 63 5.70 7.98 10.84
C GLN A 63 4.19 8.06 10.58
N ALA A 64 3.54 9.16 10.96
CA ALA A 64 2.09 9.34 10.77
C ALA A 64 1.69 9.35 9.28
N ILE A 65 2.48 9.98 8.41
CA ILE A 65 2.25 9.97 6.95
C ILE A 65 2.44 8.56 6.37
N VAL A 66 3.46 7.82 6.82
CA VAL A 66 3.69 6.42 6.41
C VAL A 66 2.52 5.54 6.82
N GLU A 67 2.03 5.67 8.06
CA GLU A 67 0.87 4.94 8.57
C GLU A 67 -0.41 5.25 7.78
N THR A 68 -0.55 6.49 7.29
CA THR A 68 -1.67 6.90 6.43
C THR A 68 -1.58 6.29 5.02
N GLY A 69 -0.36 6.05 4.52
CA GLY A 69 -0.07 5.46 3.22
C GLY A 69 -0.15 6.43 2.04
N HIS A 70 0.27 5.98 0.86
CA HIS A 70 0.33 6.79 -0.36
C HIS A 70 -1.06 7.14 -0.93
N ILE A 71 -1.13 8.30 -1.58
CA ILE A 71 -2.26 8.72 -2.41
C ILE A 71 -1.90 8.45 -3.87
N SER A 72 -2.79 7.75 -4.58
CA SER A 72 -2.67 7.49 -6.02
C SER A 72 -3.84 8.14 -6.74
N MET A 73 -3.54 8.99 -7.73
CA MET A 73 -4.57 9.67 -8.55
C MET A 73 -5.40 8.70 -9.40
N GLN A 74 -4.86 7.52 -9.68
CA GLN A 74 -5.54 6.45 -10.42
C GLN A 74 -6.36 5.55 -9.50
N ASP A 75 -6.37 5.82 -8.19
CA ASP A 75 -7.08 5.03 -7.20
C ASP A 75 -7.86 5.93 -6.23
N PRO A 76 -9.13 6.22 -6.55
CA PRO A 76 -10.04 6.96 -5.69
C PRO A 76 -10.19 6.35 -4.29
N SER A 77 -9.78 5.09 -4.09
CA SER A 77 -9.79 4.49 -2.77
C SER A 77 -8.85 5.13 -1.78
N THR A 78 -7.78 5.76 -2.29
CA THR A 78 -6.73 6.39 -1.50
C THR A 78 -6.97 7.88 -1.27
N HIS A 79 -7.95 8.50 -1.94
CA HIS A 79 -8.14 9.96 -1.90
C HIS A 79 -8.59 10.47 -0.53
N ASP A 80 -9.35 9.67 0.23
CA ASP A 80 -9.77 10.01 1.59
C ASP A 80 -8.57 10.21 2.54
N ARG A 81 -7.42 9.56 2.24
CA ARG A 81 -6.17 9.69 2.98
C ARG A 81 -5.60 11.10 2.90
N ARG A 82 -5.92 11.85 1.83
CA ARG A 82 -5.49 13.25 1.66
C ARG A 82 -5.88 14.10 2.85
N ARG A 83 -7.12 13.96 3.34
CA ARG A 83 -7.59 14.75 4.49
C ARG A 83 -6.75 14.48 5.74
N ALA A 84 -6.41 13.22 6.01
CA ALA A 84 -5.56 12.86 7.13
C ALA A 84 -4.13 13.38 6.95
N GLN A 85 -3.53 13.26 5.76
CA GLN A 85 -2.20 13.81 5.48
C GLN A 85 -2.14 15.33 5.63
N VAL A 86 -3.18 16.04 5.18
CA VAL A 86 -3.32 17.50 5.38
C VAL A 86 -3.36 17.82 6.88
N GLN A 87 -4.22 17.16 7.65
CA GLN A 87 -4.32 17.37 9.11
C GLN A 87 -2.99 17.14 9.83
N ILE A 88 -2.25 16.09 9.46
CA ILE A 88 -0.91 15.82 10.02
C ILE A 88 0.05 16.99 9.77
N LEU A 89 0.03 17.56 8.55
CA LEU A 89 0.90 18.68 8.21
C LEU A 89 0.47 19.99 8.91
N GLN A 90 -0.82 20.25 9.04
CA GLN A 90 -1.34 21.40 9.79
C GLN A 90 -0.95 21.32 11.27
N ASP A 91 -1.13 20.17 11.90
CA ASP A 91 -0.70 19.92 13.29
C ASP A 91 0.81 20.10 13.45
N ALA A 92 1.59 19.70 12.43
CA ALA A 92 3.04 19.87 12.44
C ALA A 92 3.44 21.34 12.33
N LEU A 93 2.81 22.12 11.45
CA LEU A 93 3.01 23.56 11.31
C LEU A 93 2.66 24.31 12.61
N LEU A 94 1.53 23.95 13.25
CA LEU A 94 1.15 24.50 14.55
C LEU A 94 2.22 24.23 15.62
N ARG A 95 2.79 23.02 15.64
CA ARG A 95 3.88 22.67 16.56
C ARG A 95 5.17 23.42 16.25
N LEU A 96 5.49 23.68 14.98
CA LEU A 96 6.63 24.52 14.60
C LEU A 96 6.46 25.94 15.13
N ASN A 97 5.27 26.52 15.03
CA ASN A 97 4.96 27.83 15.60
C ASN A 97 5.09 27.86 17.13
N GLY A 98 4.88 26.71 17.80
CA GLY A 98 5.16 26.54 19.23
C GLY A 98 6.65 26.45 19.58
N ILE A 99 7.49 25.98 18.65
CA ILE A 99 8.96 25.96 18.80
C ILE A 99 9.52 27.37 18.58
N GLN A 100 9.06 28.05 17.54
CA GLN A 100 9.44 29.42 17.22
C GLN A 100 8.20 30.21 16.80
N PRO A 101 7.69 31.10 17.67
CA PRO A 101 6.55 31.93 17.35
C PRO A 101 6.79 32.71 16.06
N THR A 102 5.77 32.82 15.22
CA THR A 102 5.75 33.48 13.89
C THR A 102 6.47 32.74 12.76
N SER A 103 6.93 31.50 12.97
CA SER A 103 7.55 30.69 11.91
C SER A 103 6.56 30.21 10.84
N VAL A 104 5.27 30.25 11.12
CA VAL A 104 4.19 29.86 10.19
C VAL A 104 3.23 31.02 10.03
N ASN A 105 3.00 31.42 8.78
CA ASN A 105 2.03 32.44 8.41
C ASN A 105 0.70 31.77 8.04
N GLN A 106 -0.35 32.01 8.82
CA GLN A 106 -1.65 31.35 8.64
C GLN A 106 -2.28 31.59 7.24
N PRO A 107 -2.28 32.83 6.70
CA PRO A 107 -2.63 33.08 5.30
C PRO A 107 -1.88 32.22 4.27
N GLU A 108 -0.58 31.95 4.51
CA GLU A 108 0.23 31.13 3.60
C GLU A 108 -0.12 29.65 3.70
N GLU A 109 -0.45 29.16 4.90
CA GLU A 109 -0.97 27.81 5.10
C GLU A 109 -2.31 27.60 4.38
N GLU A 110 -3.26 28.53 4.55
CA GLU A 110 -4.56 28.48 3.89
C GLU A 110 -4.42 28.52 2.36
N GLN A 111 -3.52 29.36 1.85
CA GLN A 111 -3.21 29.40 0.41
C GLN A 111 -2.60 28.09 -0.08
N ALA A 112 -1.67 27.49 0.66
CA ALA A 112 -1.05 26.22 0.29
C ALA A 112 -2.07 25.08 0.23
N ILE A 113 -3.01 25.03 1.18
CA ILE A 113 -4.12 24.06 1.20
C ILE A 113 -5.03 24.23 -0.01
N ALA A 114 -5.40 25.48 -0.35
CA ALA A 114 -6.26 25.79 -1.48
C ALA A 114 -5.62 25.42 -2.83
N LEU A 115 -4.31 25.67 -2.98
CA LEU A 115 -3.53 25.24 -4.15
C LEU A 115 -3.46 23.72 -4.24
N ASP A 116 -3.19 23.03 -3.12
CA ASP A 116 -3.20 21.57 -3.08
C ASP A 116 -4.56 20.97 -3.45
N GLU A 117 -5.66 21.61 -3.07
CA GLU A 117 -7.01 21.19 -3.47
C GLU A 117 -7.25 21.38 -4.96
N THR A 118 -6.87 22.55 -5.48
CA THR A 118 -7.07 22.91 -6.88
C THR A 118 -6.27 21.98 -7.80
N GLU A 119 -4.99 21.74 -7.49
CA GLU A 119 -4.16 20.80 -8.25
C GLU A 119 -4.67 19.37 -8.14
N PHE A 120 -5.09 18.93 -6.94
CA PHE A 120 -5.64 17.60 -6.76
C PHE A 120 -6.91 17.39 -7.58
N VAL A 121 -7.83 18.34 -7.58
CA VAL A 121 -9.05 18.30 -8.40
C VAL A 121 -8.73 18.35 -9.89
N ALA A 122 -7.79 19.20 -10.31
CA ALA A 122 -7.35 19.27 -11.71
C ALA A 122 -6.77 17.93 -12.19
N LEU A 123 -5.86 17.34 -11.41
CA LEU A 123 -5.27 16.03 -11.70
C LEU A 123 -6.29 14.90 -11.63
N PHE A 124 -7.29 15.00 -10.74
CA PHE A 124 -8.40 14.06 -10.65
C PHE A 124 -9.28 14.12 -11.91
N ASN A 125 -9.57 15.31 -12.40
CA ASN A 125 -10.37 15.52 -13.61
C ASN A 125 -9.60 15.17 -14.90
N LEU A 126 -8.27 15.22 -14.88
CA LEU A 126 -7.38 14.83 -15.98
C LEU A 126 -7.02 13.33 -15.96
N ALA A 127 -7.35 12.59 -14.89
CA ALA A 127 -7.13 11.14 -14.86
C ALA A 127 -8.00 10.47 -15.93
N PRO A 128 -7.44 9.54 -16.74
CA PRO A 128 -8.08 9.08 -17.97
C PRO A 128 -9.45 8.46 -17.69
N GLU A 129 -10.41 9.00 -18.45
CA GLU A 129 -11.71 8.49 -18.91
C GLU A 129 -12.42 7.43 -18.05
N LYS A 130 -13.73 7.68 -17.82
CA LYS A 130 -14.70 6.60 -17.62
C LYS A 130 -14.39 5.51 -18.65
N ARG A 131 -13.75 4.41 -18.24
CA ARG A 131 -13.69 3.23 -19.08
C ARG A 131 -15.15 2.92 -19.44
N THR A 132 -15.42 2.60 -20.69
CA THR A 132 -16.71 2.05 -21.11
C THR A 132 -16.68 0.54 -21.10
N ASP A 133 -15.55 -0.05 -20.71
CA ASP A 133 -15.37 -1.48 -20.66
C ASP A 133 -16.37 -2.09 -19.67
N PRO A 134 -17.11 -3.14 -20.07
CA PRO A 134 -17.98 -3.87 -19.18
C PRO A 134 -17.15 -4.41 -18.01
N THR A 135 -17.79 -4.53 -16.85
CA THR A 135 -17.15 -5.20 -15.72
C THR A 135 -17.12 -6.69 -16.03
N GLU A 136 -15.95 -7.30 -15.93
CA GLU A 136 -15.76 -8.74 -16.11
C GLU A 136 -15.23 -9.30 -14.80
N VAL A 137 -15.86 -10.35 -14.29
CA VAL A 137 -15.50 -10.92 -12.99
C VAL A 137 -15.16 -12.40 -13.17
N TYR A 138 -13.91 -12.76 -12.87
CA TYR A 138 -13.38 -14.10 -13.02
C TYR A 138 -13.20 -14.76 -11.64
N ASP A 139 -13.29 -16.09 -11.59
CA ASP A 139 -13.01 -16.86 -10.39
C ASP A 139 -11.50 -17.10 -10.28
N MET A 140 -10.87 -16.61 -9.20
CA MET A 140 -9.42 -16.76 -9.01
C MET A 140 -9.03 -18.21 -8.63
N ILE A 141 -9.93 -18.95 -7.98
CA ILE A 141 -9.66 -20.32 -7.52
C ILE A 141 -9.79 -21.28 -8.70
N ASN A 142 -10.84 -21.12 -9.50
CA ASN A 142 -11.11 -21.94 -10.68
C ASN A 142 -11.27 -21.05 -11.91
N PRO A 143 -10.17 -20.59 -12.53
CA PRO A 143 -10.23 -19.66 -13.65
C PRO A 143 -10.91 -20.28 -14.86
N ASP A 144 -12.20 -19.99 -15.01
CA ASP A 144 -12.98 -20.23 -16.22
C ASP A 144 -12.62 -19.16 -17.27
N PRO A 145 -12.42 -19.51 -18.55
CA PRO A 145 -12.24 -18.52 -19.61
C PRO A 145 -13.45 -17.57 -19.78
N THR A 146 -14.64 -17.94 -19.28
CA THR A 146 -15.87 -17.17 -19.41
C THR A 146 -16.10 -16.29 -18.17
N PRO A 147 -16.04 -14.95 -18.29
CA PRO A 147 -16.30 -14.08 -17.17
C PRO A 147 -17.78 -14.04 -16.77
N ILE A 148 -18.02 -13.74 -15.50
CA ILE A 148 -19.31 -13.22 -15.05
C ILE A 148 -19.40 -11.75 -15.46
N ILE A 149 -20.42 -11.42 -16.26
CA ILE A 149 -20.74 -10.04 -16.63
C ILE A 149 -21.93 -9.57 -15.78
N PRO A 150 -21.72 -8.77 -14.72
CA PRO A 150 -22.80 -8.17 -13.94
C PRO A 150 -23.55 -7.11 -14.78
N PRO A 151 -24.84 -6.87 -14.48
CA PRO A 151 -25.59 -5.78 -15.08
C PRO A 151 -24.93 -4.40 -14.88
N ASP A 152 -25.07 -3.50 -15.87
CA ASP A 152 -24.38 -2.20 -15.92
C ASP A 152 -24.68 -1.24 -14.74
N TYR A 153 -25.80 -1.44 -14.05
CA TYR A 153 -26.13 -0.64 -12.86
C TYR A 153 -25.30 -1.03 -11.62
N ILE A 154 -24.58 -2.16 -11.67
CA ILE A 154 -23.69 -2.62 -10.61
C ILE A 154 -22.35 -1.89 -10.72
N GLN A 155 -22.24 -0.75 -10.05
CA GLN A 155 -21.06 0.11 -10.13
C GLN A 155 -20.16 0.08 -8.89
N THR A 156 -20.59 -0.58 -7.81
CA THR A 156 -19.85 -0.62 -6.53
C THR A 156 -19.50 -2.05 -6.14
N CYS A 157 -18.37 -2.22 -5.44
CA CYS A 157 -17.96 -3.53 -4.93
C CYS A 157 -19.03 -4.15 -4.05
N ARG A 158 -19.69 -3.38 -3.16
CA ARG A 158 -20.81 -3.87 -2.35
C ARG A 158 -21.96 -4.41 -3.20
N ALA A 159 -22.37 -3.69 -4.24
CA ALA A 159 -23.43 -4.16 -5.14
C ALA A 159 -23.01 -5.44 -5.86
N LEU A 160 -21.75 -5.51 -6.32
CA LEU A 160 -21.20 -6.69 -6.96
C LEU A 160 -21.16 -7.89 -6.01
N LEU A 161 -20.72 -7.70 -4.77
CA LEU A 161 -20.72 -8.75 -3.74
C LEU A 161 -22.12 -9.29 -3.47
N ASN A 162 -23.14 -8.41 -3.43
CA ASN A 162 -24.52 -8.83 -3.26
C ASN A 162 -25.05 -9.60 -4.47
N TYR A 163 -24.71 -9.18 -5.68
CA TYR A 163 -25.04 -9.89 -6.92
C TYR A 163 -24.38 -11.28 -6.97
N LEU A 164 -23.10 -11.37 -6.64
CA LEU A 164 -22.38 -12.65 -6.55
C LEU A 164 -22.99 -13.59 -5.50
N ARG A 165 -23.48 -13.07 -4.38
CA ARG A 165 -24.19 -13.87 -3.37
C ARG A 165 -25.56 -14.34 -3.84
N GLY A 166 -26.37 -13.43 -4.38
CA GLY A 166 -27.75 -13.71 -4.78
C GLY A 166 -27.84 -14.56 -6.04
N GLU A 167 -27.21 -14.10 -7.12
CA GLU A 167 -27.36 -14.67 -8.47
C GLU A 167 -26.38 -15.81 -8.75
N LYS A 168 -25.20 -15.78 -8.11
CA LYS A 168 -24.16 -16.81 -8.31
C LYS A 168 -24.00 -17.76 -7.12
N GLY A 169 -24.79 -17.57 -6.06
CA GLY A 169 -24.79 -18.44 -4.89
C GLY A 169 -23.47 -18.46 -4.09
N LEU A 170 -22.61 -17.46 -4.27
CA LEU A 170 -21.32 -17.41 -3.55
C LEU A 170 -21.55 -16.97 -2.11
N ALA A 171 -21.09 -17.75 -1.12
CA ALA A 171 -21.43 -17.46 0.27
C ALA A 171 -20.61 -16.31 0.85
N LYS A 172 -19.29 -16.27 0.61
CA LYS A 172 -18.39 -15.23 1.14
C LYS A 172 -17.39 -14.74 0.08
N PRO A 173 -17.87 -14.13 -1.02
CA PRO A 173 -16.98 -13.56 -2.03
C PRO A 173 -16.23 -12.36 -1.47
N ASP A 174 -14.95 -12.27 -1.81
CA ASP A 174 -14.12 -11.07 -1.74
C ASP A 174 -13.66 -10.73 -3.17
N VAL A 175 -13.62 -9.44 -3.53
CA VAL A 175 -13.30 -8.97 -4.89
C VAL A 175 -11.91 -8.34 -4.93
N TRP A 176 -11.20 -8.61 -6.02
CA TRP A 176 -9.84 -8.17 -6.32
C TRP A 176 -9.80 -7.48 -7.67
N VAL A 177 -8.95 -6.45 -7.79
CA VAL A 177 -8.61 -5.82 -9.07
C VAL A 177 -7.22 -6.23 -9.49
N ARG A 178 -7.09 -6.70 -10.73
CA ARG A 178 -5.80 -6.96 -11.36
C ARG A 178 -5.20 -5.63 -11.84
N ARG A 179 -3.99 -5.31 -11.41
CA ARG A 179 -3.23 -4.11 -11.79
C ARG A 179 -2.02 -4.54 -12.61
N MET A 180 -1.97 -4.11 -13.86
CA MET A 180 -0.85 -4.40 -14.77
C MET A 180 0.28 -3.36 -14.65
N ALA A 181 1.52 -3.78 -14.93
CA ALA A 181 2.71 -2.92 -14.97
C ALA A 181 2.97 -2.11 -13.69
N ARG A 182 2.63 -2.65 -12.51
CA ARG A 182 2.74 -1.95 -11.22
C ARG A 182 3.87 -2.43 -10.31
N HIS A 183 4.64 -3.45 -10.70
CA HIS A 183 5.84 -3.85 -9.95
C HIS A 183 6.87 -4.53 -10.84
N ALA A 184 8.13 -4.52 -10.41
CA ALA A 184 9.28 -5.00 -11.18
C ALA A 184 9.66 -6.47 -10.92
N LEU A 185 8.89 -7.19 -10.10
CA LEU A 185 9.27 -8.51 -9.59
C LEU A 185 8.78 -9.65 -10.48
N THR A 186 7.62 -9.45 -11.11
CA THR A 186 7.03 -10.36 -12.09
C THR A 186 7.33 -9.85 -13.50
N LYS A 187 7.39 -10.76 -14.46
CA LYS A 187 7.67 -10.43 -15.87
C LYS A 187 6.63 -9.47 -16.45
N ASP A 188 5.37 -9.67 -16.07
CA ASP A 188 4.23 -8.89 -16.55
C ASP A 188 3.88 -7.70 -15.63
N GLY A 189 4.59 -7.57 -14.50
CA GLY A 189 4.34 -6.54 -13.48
C GLY A 189 2.92 -6.56 -12.91
N ILE A 190 2.28 -7.73 -12.85
CA ILE A 190 0.87 -7.88 -12.45
C ILE A 190 0.76 -8.05 -10.94
N SER A 191 -0.05 -7.21 -10.30
CA SER A 191 -0.40 -7.32 -8.88
C SER A 191 -1.91 -7.34 -8.68
N TRP A 192 -2.34 -7.87 -7.53
CA TRP A 192 -3.74 -7.92 -7.16
C TRP A 192 -3.98 -7.03 -5.94
N LYS A 193 -5.06 -6.26 -6.00
CA LYS A 193 -5.46 -5.41 -4.87
C LYS A 193 -6.89 -5.74 -4.48
N TRP A 194 -7.08 -6.03 -3.20
CA TRP A 194 -8.41 -6.24 -2.65
C TRP A 194 -9.23 -4.94 -2.75
N VAL A 195 -10.50 -5.07 -3.17
CA VAL A 195 -11.39 -3.93 -3.40
C VAL A 195 -12.32 -3.76 -2.22
N HIS A 196 -12.16 -2.64 -1.51
CA HIS A 196 -13.03 -2.31 -0.39
C HIS A 196 -14.50 -2.16 -0.84
N PRO A 197 -15.50 -2.64 -0.07
CA PRO A 197 -16.92 -2.66 -0.48
C PRO A 197 -17.49 -1.31 -0.95
N ASN A 198 -17.01 -0.20 -0.39
CA ASN A 198 -17.47 1.14 -0.75
C ASN A 198 -16.84 1.71 -2.03
N LYS A 199 -15.95 0.99 -2.70
CA LYS A 199 -15.24 1.50 -3.88
C LYS A 199 -15.97 1.09 -5.15
N LYS A 200 -15.87 1.96 -6.16
CA LYS A 200 -16.39 1.67 -7.49
C LYS A 200 -15.58 0.53 -8.11
N VAL A 201 -16.25 -0.29 -8.89
CA VAL A 201 -15.66 -1.44 -9.58
C VAL A 201 -15.88 -1.30 -11.08
N GLN A 202 -14.86 -1.65 -11.85
CA GLN A 202 -14.91 -1.64 -13.30
C GLN A 202 -13.78 -2.46 -13.90
N GLY A 203 -14.02 -2.98 -15.12
CA GLY A 203 -13.04 -3.68 -15.93
C GLY A 203 -12.81 -5.10 -15.43
N HIS A 204 -11.57 -5.57 -15.55
CA HIS A 204 -11.18 -6.92 -15.20
C HIS A 204 -11.01 -7.08 -13.68
N LEU A 205 -11.90 -7.85 -13.07
CA LEU A 205 -11.93 -8.17 -11.65
C LEU A 205 -11.85 -9.66 -11.45
N GLU A 206 -11.41 -10.04 -10.26
CA GLU A 206 -11.37 -11.43 -9.83
C GLU A 206 -12.05 -11.56 -8.48
N PHE A 207 -12.63 -12.72 -8.18
CA PHE A 207 -13.19 -13.00 -6.87
C PHE A 207 -12.58 -14.26 -6.24
N VAL A 208 -12.59 -14.27 -4.91
CA VAL A 208 -12.28 -15.42 -4.08
C VAL A 208 -13.49 -15.69 -3.20
N ASP A 209 -14.13 -16.86 -3.35
CA ASP A 209 -15.17 -17.27 -2.41
C ASP A 209 -14.54 -17.96 -1.19
N ARG A 210 -14.38 -17.21 -0.11
CA ARG A 210 -13.72 -17.69 1.11
C ARG A 210 -14.39 -18.92 1.71
N ALA A 211 -15.72 -19.02 1.58
CA ALA A 211 -16.44 -20.17 2.11
C ALA A 211 -16.07 -21.46 1.37
N ARG A 212 -15.81 -21.38 0.06
CA ARG A 212 -15.46 -22.54 -0.77
C ARG A 212 -14.16 -23.21 -0.32
N CYS A 213 -13.19 -22.41 0.12
CA CYS A 213 -11.90 -22.90 0.57
C CYS A 213 -11.74 -22.90 2.10
N ASN A 214 -12.82 -22.64 2.85
CA ASN A 214 -12.80 -22.49 4.31
C ASN A 214 -11.75 -21.48 4.82
N PHE A 215 -11.54 -20.39 4.08
CA PHE A 215 -10.61 -19.33 4.47
C PHE A 215 -11.23 -18.44 5.55
N VAL A 216 -10.61 -18.44 6.73
CA VAL A 216 -10.83 -17.41 7.76
C VAL A 216 -10.14 -16.12 7.30
N ASP A 217 -8.82 -16.21 7.13
CA ASP A 217 -7.97 -15.21 6.49
C ASP A 217 -7.08 -15.87 5.43
N TYR A 218 -6.62 -15.07 4.48
CA TYR A 218 -5.82 -15.52 3.36
C TYR A 218 -5.03 -14.36 2.76
N ILE A 219 -4.03 -14.69 1.96
CA ILE A 219 -3.32 -13.78 1.07
C ILE A 219 -3.44 -14.29 -0.37
N VAL A 220 -3.19 -13.43 -1.36
CA VAL A 220 -3.01 -13.86 -2.75
C VAL A 220 -1.51 -13.97 -3.01
N VAL A 221 -1.03 -15.18 -3.28
CA VAL A 221 0.38 -15.44 -3.63
C VAL A 221 0.50 -15.52 -5.15
N LEU A 222 1.54 -14.90 -5.71
CA LEU A 222 1.87 -15.08 -7.12
C LEU A 222 2.73 -16.32 -7.27
N LYS A 223 2.17 -17.37 -7.84
CA LYS A 223 2.90 -18.58 -8.22
C LYS A 223 3.51 -18.36 -9.59
N HIS A 224 4.82 -18.13 -9.64
CA HIS A 224 5.56 -18.02 -10.89
C HIS A 224 5.94 -19.43 -11.38
N GLN A 225 5.30 -19.87 -12.46
CA GLN A 225 5.50 -21.20 -13.05
C GLN A 225 5.45 -21.12 -14.58
N ASN A 226 6.40 -21.76 -15.26
CA ASN A 226 6.46 -21.81 -16.74
C ASN A 226 6.37 -20.40 -17.38
N ASP A 227 7.12 -19.45 -16.83
CA ASP A 227 7.20 -18.07 -17.33
C ASP A 227 5.86 -17.30 -17.25
N LYS A 228 4.96 -17.74 -16.36
CA LYS A 228 3.66 -17.13 -16.09
C LYS A 228 3.46 -16.91 -14.60
N ASP A 229 2.80 -15.81 -14.26
CA ASP A 229 2.40 -15.49 -12.90
C ASP A 229 0.93 -15.83 -12.68
N ILE A 230 0.69 -16.79 -11.79
CA ILE A 230 -0.65 -17.30 -11.49
C ILE A 230 -1.05 -16.82 -10.09
N PRO A 231 -2.13 -16.05 -9.93
CA PRO A 231 -2.61 -15.68 -8.61
C PRO A 231 -3.23 -16.89 -7.92
N VAL A 232 -2.78 -17.19 -6.69
CA VAL A 232 -3.30 -18.30 -5.91
C VAL A 232 -3.67 -17.80 -4.51
N PRO A 233 -4.95 -17.83 -4.13
CA PRO A 233 -5.36 -17.61 -2.74
C PRO A 233 -4.78 -18.69 -1.83
N VAL A 234 -4.10 -18.27 -0.76
CA VAL A 234 -3.51 -19.17 0.22
C VAL A 234 -3.96 -18.74 1.62
N ALA A 235 -4.54 -19.68 2.37
CA ALA A 235 -4.96 -19.46 3.75
C ALA A 235 -3.77 -19.01 4.61
N ILE A 236 -4.00 -18.09 5.54
CA ILE A 236 -2.98 -17.68 6.50
C ILE A 236 -3.54 -17.74 7.92
N THR A 237 -2.71 -18.16 8.87
CA THR A 237 -3.07 -18.37 10.27
C THR A 237 -2.32 -17.42 11.20
N GLU A 238 -2.78 -17.31 12.44
CA GLU A 238 -2.06 -16.60 13.50
C GLU A 238 -0.75 -17.36 13.86
N PRO A 239 0.27 -16.68 14.43
CA PRO A 239 1.58 -17.28 14.69
C PRO A 239 1.55 -18.58 15.50
N ASP A 240 0.59 -18.71 16.42
CA ASP A 240 0.46 -19.86 17.33
C ASP A 240 -0.46 -20.97 16.80
N GLU A 241 -1.04 -20.78 15.60
CA GLU A 241 -1.97 -21.75 14.99
C GLU A 241 -1.28 -22.57 13.89
N PRO A 242 -1.45 -23.91 13.89
CA PRO A 242 -0.84 -24.77 12.89
C PRO A 242 -1.39 -24.45 11.49
N CYS A 243 -0.49 -24.10 10.56
CA CYS A 243 -0.85 -23.75 9.18
C CYS A 243 -1.17 -24.96 8.29
N CYS A 244 -0.72 -26.16 8.68
CA CYS A 244 -0.96 -27.43 8.01
C CYS A 244 -1.16 -28.52 9.05
N SER A 245 -1.78 -29.63 8.65
CA SER A 245 -1.91 -30.83 9.48
C SER A 245 -0.57 -31.50 9.83
N GLN A 246 0.51 -31.14 9.13
CA GLN A 246 1.87 -31.58 9.44
C GLN A 246 2.55 -30.56 10.36
N ASN A 247 3.12 -31.05 11.47
CA ASN A 247 3.71 -30.24 12.56
C ASN A 247 4.86 -29.29 12.14
N ASP A 248 5.38 -29.39 10.91
CA ASP A 248 6.60 -28.70 10.47
C ASP A 248 6.39 -27.72 9.30
N CYS A 249 5.17 -27.28 9.00
CA CYS A 249 4.91 -26.33 7.90
C CYS A 249 5.50 -24.93 8.09
N GLY A 250 6.11 -24.61 9.24
CA GLY A 250 6.38 -23.27 9.77
C GLY A 250 7.30 -22.33 8.98
N THR A 251 7.60 -22.61 7.70
CA THR A 251 8.31 -21.71 6.78
C THR A 251 7.52 -21.55 5.49
N VAL A 252 7.67 -20.42 4.79
CA VAL A 252 7.04 -20.18 3.48
C VAL A 252 7.28 -21.33 2.51
N GLN A 253 8.54 -21.78 2.39
CA GLN A 253 8.91 -22.87 1.48
C GLN A 253 8.13 -24.15 1.76
N LYS A 254 8.12 -24.62 3.00
CA LYS A 254 7.44 -25.87 3.40
C LYS A 254 5.93 -25.76 3.28
N HIS A 255 5.34 -24.63 3.69
CA HIS A 255 3.91 -24.40 3.60
C HIS A 255 3.43 -24.44 2.13
N LEU A 256 4.03 -23.63 1.27
CA LEU A 256 3.67 -23.58 -0.14
C LEU A 256 4.02 -24.89 -0.88
N GLY A 257 5.13 -25.55 -0.53
CA GLY A 257 5.49 -26.86 -1.07
C GLY A 257 4.47 -27.95 -0.72
N THR A 258 3.90 -27.90 0.48
CA THR A 258 2.82 -28.81 0.89
C THR A 258 1.54 -28.53 0.09
N LEU A 259 1.18 -27.25 -0.08
CA LEU A 259 -0.05 -26.86 -0.79
C LEU A 259 0.01 -27.12 -2.30
N TRP A 260 1.18 -26.95 -2.90
CA TRP A 260 1.35 -27.03 -4.36
C TRP A 260 2.10 -28.27 -4.82
N ALA A 261 2.16 -29.31 -3.99
CA ALA A 261 2.75 -30.59 -4.37
C ALA A 261 2.19 -31.07 -5.74
N PRO A 262 3.04 -31.52 -6.67
CA PRO A 262 4.46 -31.86 -6.50
C PRO A 262 5.46 -30.73 -6.80
N CYS A 263 5.04 -29.46 -6.89
CA CYS A 263 5.93 -28.35 -7.23
C CYS A 263 6.97 -28.11 -6.12
N ASN A 264 8.22 -27.82 -6.48
CA ASN A 264 9.23 -27.39 -5.50
C ASN A 264 9.33 -25.86 -5.48
N ILE A 265 9.30 -25.28 -4.28
CA ILE A 265 9.51 -23.85 -4.08
C ILE A 265 11.01 -23.59 -3.93
N TYR A 266 11.63 -22.91 -4.90
CA TYR A 266 13.06 -22.61 -4.84
C TYR A 266 13.36 -21.20 -4.34
N VAL A 267 12.44 -20.24 -4.50
CA VAL A 267 12.56 -18.92 -3.88
C VAL A 267 11.19 -18.29 -3.67
N ALA A 268 11.05 -17.54 -2.60
CA ALA A 268 9.87 -16.73 -2.31
C ALA A 268 10.30 -15.32 -1.92
N LYS A 269 9.75 -14.31 -2.60
CA LYS A 269 10.11 -12.91 -2.44
C LYS A 269 8.90 -12.08 -2.02
N ARG A 270 9.09 -11.20 -1.05
CA ARG A 270 8.07 -10.25 -0.64
C ARG A 270 7.90 -9.17 -1.71
N ILE A 271 6.67 -8.93 -2.13
CA ILE A 271 6.28 -7.86 -3.04
C ILE A 271 6.07 -6.61 -2.19
N GLN A 272 7.10 -5.78 -2.03
CA GLN A 272 6.94 -4.46 -1.41
C GLN A 272 6.27 -3.51 -2.40
N TYR A 273 5.28 -2.76 -1.94
CA TYR A 273 4.54 -1.78 -2.73
C TYR A 273 5.34 -0.50 -3.05
N ASN A 274 6.60 -0.40 -2.61
CA ASN A 274 7.45 0.76 -2.87
C ASN A 274 8.35 0.51 -4.08
N GLU A 275 8.20 1.32 -5.13
CA GLU A 275 9.11 1.33 -6.27
C GLU A 275 10.55 1.65 -5.81
N GLY A 276 11.49 0.74 -6.13
CA GLY A 276 12.92 0.94 -5.90
C GLY A 276 13.53 0.20 -4.71
N GLU A 277 12.73 -0.49 -3.89
CA GLU A 277 13.25 -1.38 -2.84
C GLU A 277 13.56 -2.78 -3.41
N VAL A 278 14.68 -3.36 -3.00
CA VAL A 278 15.07 -4.72 -3.40
C VAL A 278 14.11 -5.70 -2.73
N PRO A 279 13.45 -6.59 -3.48
CA PRO A 279 12.54 -7.55 -2.87
C PRO A 279 13.24 -8.45 -1.85
N GLU A 280 12.69 -8.51 -0.64
CA GLU A 280 13.21 -9.35 0.44
C GLU A 280 12.95 -10.83 0.14
N ASP A 281 13.99 -11.67 0.24
CA ASP A 281 13.82 -13.12 0.26
C ASP A 281 13.21 -13.56 1.59
N VAL A 282 12.06 -14.22 1.52
CA VAL A 282 11.30 -14.69 2.68
C VAL A 282 11.09 -16.20 2.68
N THR A 283 11.86 -16.94 1.86
CA THR A 283 11.72 -18.40 1.67
C THR A 283 11.72 -19.17 2.98
N ASP A 284 12.64 -18.83 3.89
CA ASP A 284 12.82 -19.49 5.19
C ASP A 284 12.09 -18.77 6.34
N ARG A 285 11.28 -17.74 6.03
CA ARG A 285 10.53 -17.01 7.05
C ARG A 285 9.26 -17.76 7.45
N PRO A 286 8.74 -17.52 8.66
CA PRO A 286 7.43 -18.02 9.05
C PRO A 286 6.30 -17.55 8.13
N PHE A 287 5.30 -18.40 7.92
CA PHE A 287 4.12 -18.09 7.10
C PHE A 287 2.89 -17.88 7.99
N HIS A 288 2.71 -16.65 8.48
CA HIS A 288 1.60 -16.27 9.37
C HIS A 288 1.28 -14.76 9.27
N THR A 289 0.20 -14.33 9.91
CA THR A 289 -0.37 -12.97 9.80
C THR A 289 0.55 -11.82 10.21
N GLU A 290 1.49 -12.02 11.15
CA GLU A 290 2.50 -10.98 11.45
C GLU A 290 3.51 -10.75 10.31
N GLN A 291 3.70 -11.74 9.43
CA GLN A 291 4.58 -11.62 8.27
C GLN A 291 3.81 -11.17 7.01
N PHE A 292 2.56 -11.58 6.85
CA PHE A 292 1.79 -11.25 5.65
C PHE A 292 0.41 -10.74 6.03
N ALA A 293 0.04 -9.58 5.50
CA ALA A 293 -1.21 -8.96 5.86
C ALA A 293 -2.39 -9.69 5.16
N SER A 294 -3.44 -9.99 5.92
CA SER A 294 -4.64 -10.61 5.34
C SER A 294 -5.21 -9.76 4.20
N ARG A 295 -5.69 -10.41 3.13
CA ARG A 295 -6.21 -9.78 1.90
C ARG A 295 -5.21 -8.85 1.22
N HIS A 296 -3.93 -9.23 1.25
CA HIS A 296 -2.88 -8.58 0.48
C HIS A 296 -2.23 -9.54 -0.54
N ASN A 297 -1.46 -8.95 -1.45
CA ASN A 297 -0.67 -9.65 -2.46
C ASN A 297 0.82 -9.36 -2.23
N ASP A 298 1.31 -9.84 -1.09
CA ASP A 298 2.64 -9.48 -0.57
C ASP A 298 3.73 -10.49 -0.94
N LEU A 299 3.42 -11.54 -1.70
CA LEU A 299 4.32 -12.67 -1.90
C LEU A 299 4.32 -13.17 -3.35
N CYS A 300 5.51 -13.34 -3.92
CA CYS A 300 5.75 -14.07 -5.16
C CYS A 300 6.63 -15.28 -4.87
N ALA A 301 6.16 -16.46 -5.25
CA ALA A 301 6.85 -17.73 -5.06
C ALA A 301 7.18 -18.34 -6.42
N TYR A 302 8.44 -18.68 -6.60
CA TYR A 302 8.94 -19.26 -7.83
C TYR A 302 9.07 -20.77 -7.66
N VAL A 303 8.51 -21.50 -8.63
CA VAL A 303 8.39 -22.95 -8.53
C VAL A 303 8.96 -23.67 -9.75
N SER A 304 9.49 -24.87 -9.54
CA SER A 304 9.86 -25.83 -10.59
C SER A 304 8.75 -26.82 -10.86
#